data_AF-A0A5C6M4C6-F1
#
_entry.id   AF-A0A5C6M4C6-F1
#
_cell.length_a   1.000
_cell.length_b   1.000
_cell.length_c   1.000
_cell.angle_alpha   90.00
_cell.angle_beta   90.00
_cell.angle_gamma   90.00
#
_symmetry.space_group_name_H-M   'P 1'
#
loop_
_entity.id
_entity.type
_entity.pdbx_description
1 polymer ?
#
loop_
_entity_poly.entity_id
_entity_poly.type
_entity_poly.pdbx_seq_one_letter_code
_entity_poly.pdbx_strand_id
1 'polypeptide(L)'
;NEPLDTVRGQYDAMIGSLRRADGGRRGSCPILAVDTRLNLLRINVLANFEDEQMDAYIRTHNVILNPLHKQGYSTIGCNRCTTPVLPGEPKRAGRWRHLGPWSVYCGINPTDLDPLRAPAVDFPQDLIDRILGRSTDFMI
;
A
#
# COMPACT_ATOMS: atom_id res chain seq x y z
N ASN A 1 10.10 -1.89 20.77
CA ASN A 1 10.45 -2.65 19.55
C ASN A 1 9.18 -3.22 18.96
N GLU A 2 8.65 -2.57 17.92
CA GLU A 2 7.55 -3.13 17.14
C GLU A 2 8.07 -4.33 16.32
N PRO A 3 7.26 -5.37 16.04
CA PRO A 3 7.71 -6.57 15.34
C PRO A 3 8.42 -6.29 14.01
N LEU A 4 7.94 -5.30 13.24
CA LEU A 4 8.53 -4.96 11.95
C LEU A 4 9.92 -4.28 12.09
N ASP A 5 10.24 -3.67 13.23
CA ASP A 5 11.57 -3.10 13.47
C ASP A 5 12.63 -4.19 13.70
N THR A 6 12.23 -5.43 14.04
CA THR A 6 13.17 -6.53 14.29
C THR A 6 13.93 -6.97 13.04
N VAL A 7 13.36 -6.72 11.85
CA VAL A 7 13.95 -7.06 10.54
C VAL A 7 14.66 -5.87 9.87
N ARG A 8 14.79 -4.75 10.58
CA ARG A 8 15.43 -3.54 10.06
C ARG A 8 16.85 -3.84 9.58
N GLY A 9 17.16 -3.45 8.34
CA GLY A 9 18.47 -3.63 7.72
C GLY A 9 18.83 -5.08 7.38
N GLN A 10 17.90 -6.03 7.48
CA GLN A 10 18.15 -7.43 7.11
C GLN A 10 17.89 -7.72 5.62
N TYR A 11 17.19 -6.82 4.93
CA TYR A 11 16.79 -7.00 3.53
C TYR A 11 17.04 -5.72 2.75
N ASP A 12 17.44 -5.86 1.49
CA ASP A 12 17.65 -4.71 0.59
C ASP A 12 16.32 -4.09 0.12
N ALA A 13 15.26 -4.90 0.05
CA ALA A 13 13.97 -4.46 -0.45
C ALA A 13 12.77 -5.16 0.20
N MET A 14 11.64 -4.46 0.22
CA MET A 14 10.33 -4.97 0.64
C MET A 14 9.30 -4.69 -0.45
N ILE A 15 8.60 -5.73 -0.89
CA ILE A 15 7.47 -5.60 -1.81
C ILE A 15 6.23 -5.17 -1.01
N GLY A 16 5.67 -4.04 -1.40
CA GLY A 16 4.39 -3.52 -0.90
C GLY A 16 3.26 -3.78 -1.89
N SER A 17 2.04 -3.81 -1.37
CA SER A 17 0.81 -4.03 -2.16
C SER A 17 -0.10 -2.80 -2.14
N LEU A 18 0.41 -1.61 -1.80
CA LEU A 18 -0.38 -0.40 -1.84
C LEU A 18 -0.74 -0.04 -3.28
N ARG A 19 -2.00 0.35 -3.48
CA ARG A 19 -2.53 0.81 -4.76
C ARG A 19 -3.04 2.23 -4.61
N ARG A 20 -2.88 3.06 -5.64
CA ARG A 20 -3.40 4.43 -5.65
C ARG A 20 -4.93 4.45 -5.58
N ALA A 21 -5.57 3.46 -6.21
CA ALA A 21 -7.02 3.21 -6.14
C ALA A 21 -7.57 2.98 -4.71
N ASP A 22 -6.72 2.67 -3.72
CA ASP A 22 -7.17 2.59 -2.31
C ASP A 22 -7.54 3.97 -1.71
N GLY A 23 -7.20 5.06 -2.41
CA GLY A 23 -7.59 6.43 -2.08
C GLY A 23 -6.89 7.02 -0.85
N GLY A 24 -7.37 8.19 -0.42
CA GLY A 24 -6.78 8.93 0.69
C GLY A 24 -5.30 9.27 0.44
N ARG A 25 -4.45 9.06 1.45
CA ARG A 25 -2.99 9.30 1.33
C ARG A 25 -2.31 8.36 0.33
N ARG A 26 -2.93 7.23 0.01
CA ARG A 26 -2.38 6.24 -0.91
C ARG A 26 -2.55 6.64 -2.36
N GLY A 27 -3.40 7.62 -2.67
CA GLY A 27 -3.59 8.13 -4.04
C GLY A 27 -2.29 8.64 -4.68
N SER A 28 -1.31 9.03 -3.88
CA SER A 28 0.02 9.45 -4.31
C SER A 28 1.12 8.42 -4.00
N CYS A 29 0.76 7.15 -3.76
CA CYS A 29 1.73 6.10 -3.44
C CYS A 29 2.80 5.99 -4.54
N PRO A 30 4.10 6.12 -4.21
CA PRO A 30 5.18 5.96 -5.18
C PRO A 30 5.40 4.48 -5.50
N ILE A 31 5.87 4.19 -6.71
CA ILE A 31 6.26 2.81 -7.09
C ILE A 31 7.51 2.40 -6.32
N LEU A 32 8.48 3.31 -6.19
CA LEU A 32 9.73 3.11 -5.46
C LEU A 32 9.89 4.20 -4.41
N ALA A 33 10.32 3.84 -3.21
CA ALA A 33 10.73 4.77 -2.15
C ALA A 33 11.76 4.12 -1.23
N VAL A 34 12.65 4.91 -0.63
CA VAL A 34 13.53 4.41 0.44
C VAL A 34 12.77 4.48 1.76
N ASP A 35 12.58 3.35 2.44
CA ASP A 35 12.01 3.28 3.80
C ASP A 35 13.15 3.44 4.81
N THR A 36 13.33 4.66 5.31
CA THR A 36 14.44 4.98 6.23
C THR A 36 14.26 4.38 7.62
N ARG A 37 13.02 4.02 7.99
CA ARG A 37 12.75 3.32 9.25
C ARG A 37 13.22 1.87 9.18
N LEU A 38 12.97 1.19 8.07
CA LEU A 38 13.36 -0.22 7.90
C LEU A 38 14.74 -0.40 7.23
N ASN A 39 15.33 0.68 6.73
CA ASN A 39 16.60 0.70 6.00
C ASN A 39 16.59 -0.22 4.78
N LEU A 40 15.60 -0.02 3.90
CA LEU A 40 15.41 -0.82 2.69
C LEU A 40 14.69 -0.05 1.57
N LEU A 41 14.72 -0.58 0.35
CA LEU A 41 13.91 -0.10 -0.78
C LEU A 41 12.49 -0.67 -0.70
N ARG A 42 11.47 0.19 -0.63
CA ARG A 42 10.06 -0.21 -0.73
C ARG A 42 9.62 -0.17 -2.19
N ILE A 43 9.06 -1.28 -2.67
CA ILE A 43 8.60 -1.47 -4.05
C ILE A 43 7.10 -1.77 -4.06
N ASN A 44 6.27 -0.79 -4.43
CA ASN A 44 4.82 -0.95 -4.55
C ASN A 44 4.43 -1.35 -5.97
N VAL A 45 4.56 -2.65 -6.27
CA VAL A 45 4.36 -3.18 -7.64
C VAL A 45 2.94 -2.98 -8.18
N LEU A 46 1.96 -2.85 -7.29
CA LEU A 46 0.56 -2.62 -7.63
C LEU A 46 0.14 -1.14 -7.57
N ALA A 47 1.07 -0.20 -7.42
CA ALA A 47 0.73 1.22 -7.21
C ALA A 47 -0.25 1.76 -8.27
N ASN A 48 -0.09 1.34 -9.53
CA ASN A 48 -0.92 1.76 -10.66
C ASN A 48 -2.05 0.78 -11.02
N PHE A 49 -2.28 -0.27 -10.23
CA PHE A 49 -3.39 -1.19 -10.48
C PHE A 49 -4.70 -0.56 -10.06
N GLU A 50 -5.57 -0.34 -11.03
CA GLU A 50 -6.97 0.04 -10.81
C GLU A 50 -7.79 -1.17 -10.32
N ASP A 51 -9.01 -0.92 -9.85
CA ASP A 51 -9.86 -1.97 -9.29
C ASP A 51 -10.27 -3.00 -10.36
N GLU A 52 -10.57 -2.57 -11.59
CA GLU A 52 -10.92 -3.47 -12.71
C GLU A 52 -9.75 -4.37 -13.12
N GLN A 53 -8.52 -3.83 -13.09
CA GLN A 53 -7.31 -4.59 -13.41
C GLN A 53 -7.03 -5.65 -12.34
N MET A 54 -7.22 -5.31 -11.06
CA MET A 54 -7.08 -6.25 -9.97
C MET A 54 -8.12 -7.37 -10.07
N ASP A 55 -9.39 -7.01 -10.31
CA ASP A 55 -10.48 -7.97 -10.46
C ASP A 55 -10.27 -8.91 -11.66
N ALA A 56 -9.80 -8.36 -12.79
CA ALA A 56 -9.43 -9.16 -13.95
C ALA A 56 -8.26 -10.10 -13.62
N TYR A 57 -7.24 -9.62 -12.94
CA TYR A 57 -6.08 -10.43 -12.55
C TYR A 57 -6.49 -11.61 -11.66
N ILE A 58 -7.33 -11.34 -10.65
CA ILE A 58 -7.86 -12.36 -9.72
C ILE A 58 -8.60 -13.46 -10.49
N ARG A 59 -9.50 -13.08 -11.41
CA ARG A 59 -10.29 -14.04 -12.21
C ARG A 59 -9.41 -14.85 -13.15
N THR A 60 -8.53 -14.19 -13.91
CA THR A 60 -7.70 -14.84 -14.93
C THR A 60 -6.71 -15.83 -14.33
N HIS A 61 -6.18 -15.53 -13.14
CA HIS A 61 -5.14 -16.35 -12.49
C HIS A 61 -5.68 -17.22 -11.35
N ASN A 62 -7.00 -17.30 -11.16
CA ASN A 62 -7.63 -18.07 -10.09
C ASN A 62 -7.04 -17.76 -8.70
N VAL A 63 -6.81 -16.48 -8.41
CA VAL A 63 -6.20 -16.05 -7.14
C VAL A 63 -7.12 -16.43 -5.99
N ILE A 64 -6.58 -17.10 -4.99
CA ILE A 64 -7.32 -17.48 -3.78
C ILE A 64 -7.62 -16.22 -2.96
N LEU A 65 -8.89 -15.90 -2.81
CA LEU A 65 -9.35 -14.78 -1.99
C LEU A 65 -9.69 -15.21 -0.57
N ASN A 66 -9.48 -14.30 0.38
CA ASN A 66 -9.97 -14.49 1.74
C ASN A 66 -11.51 -14.61 1.74
N PRO A 67 -12.11 -15.67 2.33
CA PRO A 67 -13.56 -15.86 2.36
C PRO A 67 -14.36 -14.70 2.96
N LEU A 68 -13.75 -13.89 3.84
CA LEU A 68 -14.38 -12.72 4.44
C LEU A 68 -14.79 -11.66 3.40
N HIS A 69 -14.14 -11.61 2.24
CA HIS A 69 -14.59 -10.71 1.17
C HIS A 69 -16.03 -11.00 0.73
N LYS A 70 -16.46 -12.28 0.74
CA LYS A 70 -17.85 -12.68 0.45
C LYS A 70 -18.84 -12.33 1.56
N GLN A 71 -18.34 -11.95 2.74
CA GLN A 71 -19.13 -11.56 3.90
C GLN A 71 -19.16 -10.03 4.11
N GLY A 72 -18.77 -9.25 3.08
CA GLY A 72 -18.80 -7.78 3.12
C GLY A 72 -17.54 -7.14 3.69
N TYR A 73 -16.46 -7.89 3.96
CA TYR A 73 -15.18 -7.31 4.38
C TYR A 73 -14.37 -6.85 3.17
N SER A 74 -14.54 -5.60 2.76
CA SER A 74 -13.82 -4.98 1.63
C SER A 74 -12.30 -4.81 1.88
N THR A 75 -11.89 -4.62 3.13
CA THR A 75 -10.49 -4.58 3.58
C THR A 75 -10.37 -5.30 4.90
N ILE A 76 -9.33 -6.11 5.03
CA ILE A 76 -9.14 -7.02 6.16
C ILE A 76 -7.85 -6.62 6.89
N GLY A 77 -7.92 -6.51 8.21
CA GLY A 77 -6.78 -6.31 9.10
C GLY A 77 -6.96 -7.13 10.38
N CYS A 78 -6.50 -6.61 11.52
CA CYS A 78 -6.73 -7.25 12.82
C CYS A 78 -8.22 -7.39 13.12
N ASN A 79 -8.60 -8.48 13.80
CA ASN A 79 -10.00 -8.82 14.10
C ASN A 79 -10.78 -7.70 14.81
N ARG A 80 -10.18 -7.01 15.78
CA ARG A 80 -10.81 -5.91 16.55
C ARG A 80 -10.88 -4.59 15.78
N CYS A 81 -10.15 -4.47 14.67
CA CYS A 81 -10.01 -3.24 13.89
C CYS A 81 -10.66 -3.34 12.50
N THR A 82 -11.45 -4.39 12.26
CA THR A 82 -12.03 -4.69 10.95
C THR A 82 -13.49 -5.11 11.12
N THR A 83 -14.38 -4.49 10.35
CA THR A 83 -15.81 -4.81 10.26
C THR A 83 -16.22 -4.90 8.79
N PRO A 84 -17.35 -5.56 8.46
CA PRO A 84 -17.95 -5.45 7.14
C PRO A 84 -18.29 -4.00 6.79
N VAL A 85 -18.40 -3.72 5.49
CA VAL A 85 -18.95 -2.47 4.97
C VAL A 85 -20.35 -2.69 4.42
N LEU A 86 -21.19 -1.67 4.56
CA LEU A 86 -22.52 -1.62 3.96
C LEU A 86 -22.45 -1.12 2.51
N PRO A 87 -23.47 -1.41 1.68
CA PRO A 87 -23.57 -0.82 0.34
C PRO A 87 -23.47 0.71 0.38
N GLY A 88 -22.60 1.28 -0.45
CA GLY A 88 -22.37 2.72 -0.54
C GLY A 88 -21.35 3.29 0.46
N GLU A 89 -20.89 2.51 1.45
CA GLU A 89 -19.80 2.96 2.31
C GLU A 89 -18.46 2.95 1.55
N PRO A 90 -17.53 3.87 1.88
CA PRO A 90 -16.17 3.82 1.34
C PRO A 90 -15.52 2.46 1.57
N LYS A 91 -14.71 2.00 0.60
CA LYS A 91 -14.02 0.70 0.64
C LYS A 91 -13.32 0.46 1.98
N ARG A 92 -12.74 1.48 2.61
CA ARG A 92 -12.02 1.35 3.89
C ARG A 92 -12.82 1.64 5.16
N ALA A 93 -14.11 1.95 5.06
CA ALA A 93 -14.95 2.33 6.22
C ALA A 93 -15.02 1.27 7.32
N GLY A 94 -14.83 0.00 6.97
CA GLY A 94 -14.79 -1.10 7.93
C GLY A 94 -13.55 -1.11 8.84
N ARG A 95 -12.50 -0.36 8.50
CA ARG A 95 -11.24 -0.30 9.25
C ARG A 95 -11.26 0.82 10.28
N TRP A 96 -10.92 0.50 11.52
CA TRP A 96 -10.95 1.45 12.65
C TRP A 96 -12.28 2.19 12.82
N ARG A 97 -13.40 1.60 12.40
CA ARG A 97 -14.75 2.19 12.47
C ARG A 97 -15.06 2.81 13.84
N HIS A 98 -14.65 2.13 14.92
CA HIS A 98 -14.86 2.57 16.30
C HIS A 98 -14.01 3.78 16.73
N LEU A 99 -12.92 4.09 16.00
CA LEU A 99 -12.09 5.27 16.21
C LEU A 99 -12.51 6.45 15.32
N GLY A 100 -13.49 6.28 14.42
CA GLY A 100 -13.94 7.35 13.54
C GLY A 100 -12.79 8.02 12.77
N PRO A 101 -12.72 9.36 12.69
CA PRO A 101 -11.68 10.08 11.94
C PRO A 101 -10.31 10.09 12.63
N TRP A 102 -10.21 9.64 13.88
CA TRP A 102 -9.01 9.74 14.70
C TRP A 102 -7.89 8.76 14.28
N SER A 103 -8.23 7.71 13.53
CA SER A 103 -7.24 6.77 12.97
C SER A 103 -7.74 6.13 11.68
N VAL A 104 -6.99 6.34 10.59
CA VAL A 104 -7.35 5.86 9.23
C VAL A 104 -6.36 4.79 8.71
N TYR A 105 -5.22 4.64 9.38
CA TYR A 105 -4.14 3.74 8.98
C TYR A 105 -3.36 3.14 10.16
N CYS A 106 -2.69 2.00 9.94
CA CYS A 106 -1.94 1.27 10.97
C CYS A 106 -0.50 1.77 11.19
N GLY A 107 0.02 2.67 10.37
CA GLY A 107 1.40 3.15 10.46
C GLY A 107 2.48 2.15 10.00
N ILE A 108 2.10 1.04 9.36
CA ILE A 108 3.05 0.08 8.77
C ILE A 108 3.75 0.67 7.54
N ASN A 109 2.98 1.35 6.68
CA ASN A 109 3.51 1.92 5.44
C ASN A 109 3.87 3.39 5.67
N PRO A 110 5.04 3.87 5.21
CA PRO A 110 5.37 5.28 5.27
C PRO A 110 4.32 6.20 4.63
N THR A 111 3.74 5.80 3.49
CA THR A 111 2.66 6.53 2.79
C THR A 111 1.40 6.73 3.65
N ASP A 112 1.18 5.88 4.65
CA ASP A 112 0.04 5.98 5.55
C ASP A 112 0.26 7.02 6.67
N LEU A 113 1.51 7.49 6.87
CA LEU A 113 1.89 8.43 7.93
C LEU A 113 1.73 9.89 7.47
N ASP A 114 1.87 10.82 8.43
CA ASP A 114 1.95 12.25 8.12
C ASP A 114 3.19 12.51 7.25
N PRO A 115 3.09 13.17 6.07
CA PRO A 115 4.24 13.45 5.22
C PRO A 115 5.40 14.15 5.92
N LEU A 116 5.13 15.01 6.92
CA LEU A 116 6.17 15.70 7.69
C LEU A 116 6.95 14.76 8.64
N ARG A 117 6.44 13.54 8.84
CA ARG A 117 6.97 12.55 9.77
C ARG A 117 7.16 11.18 9.12
N ALA A 118 6.83 11.04 7.84
CA ALA A 118 6.93 9.78 7.12
C ALA A 118 8.41 9.43 6.95
N PRO A 119 8.87 8.26 7.39
CA PRO A 119 10.26 7.84 7.28
C PRO A 119 10.51 7.28 5.86
N ALA A 120 10.16 8.06 4.84
CA ALA A 120 10.39 7.68 3.46
C ALA A 120 10.93 8.84 2.62
N VAL A 121 11.83 8.48 1.72
CA VAL A 121 12.32 9.35 0.65
C VAL A 121 11.78 8.81 -0.66
N ASP A 122 10.88 9.58 -1.27
CA ASP A 122 10.28 9.23 -2.55
C ASP A 122 11.25 9.57 -3.68
N PHE A 123 11.32 8.70 -4.70
CA PHE A 123 12.09 9.00 -5.90
C PHE A 123 11.28 9.88 -6.86
N PRO A 124 11.91 10.84 -7.55
CA PRO A 124 11.29 11.55 -8.66
C PRO A 124 10.74 10.57 -9.71
N GLN A 125 9.59 10.90 -10.30
CA GLN A 125 8.91 10.02 -11.26
C GLN A 125 9.77 9.74 -12.50
N ASP A 126 10.53 10.73 -13.00
CA ASP A 126 11.46 10.57 -14.12
C ASP A 126 12.58 9.56 -13.82
N LEU A 127 13.07 9.54 -12.57
CA LEU A 127 14.07 8.57 -12.13
C LEU A 127 13.46 7.16 -12.06
N ILE A 128 12.24 7.05 -11.53
CA ILE A 128 11.49 5.78 -11.52
C ILE A 128 11.31 5.26 -12.93
N ASP A 129 10.91 6.11 -13.87
CA ASP A 129 10.67 5.71 -15.26
C ASP A 129 11.97 5.27 -15.95
N ARG A 130 13.12 5.90 -15.65
CA ARG A 130 14.43 5.40 -16.09
C ARG A 130 14.80 4.06 -15.49
N ILE A 131 14.65 3.88 -14.17
CA ILE A 131 14.93 2.61 -13.48
C ILE A 131 14.08 1.47 -14.05
N LEU A 132 12.82 1.74 -14.36
CA LEU A 132 11.88 0.76 -14.91
C LEU A 132 11.98 0.61 -16.43
N GLY A 133 12.93 1.29 -17.09
CA GLY A 133 13.12 1.22 -18.54
C GLY A 133 11.97 1.80 -19.37
N ARG A 134 11.14 2.67 -18.78
CA ARG A 134 10.04 3.38 -19.44
C ARG A 134 10.48 4.65 -20.14
N SER A 135 11.61 5.20 -19.70
CA SER A 135 12.32 6.29 -20.37
C SER A 135 13.79 5.94 -20.45
N THR A 136 14.46 6.37 -21.52
CA THR A 136 15.90 6.22 -21.70
C THR A 136 16.52 7.59 -21.91
N ASP A 137 17.36 8.00 -20.96
CA ASP A 137 18.27 9.11 -21.15
C ASP A 137 19.68 8.52 -21.18
N PHE A 138 20.25 8.40 -22.39
CA PHE A 138 21.64 8.02 -22.54
C PHE A 138 22.52 9.21 -22.18
N MET A 139 23.32 9.10 -21.12
CA MET A 139 24.54 9.89 -20.99
C MET A 139 25.67 9.03 -21.58
N ILE A 140 26.19 9.46 -22.74
CA ILE A 140 27.43 8.94 -23.31
C ILE A 140 28.59 9.69 -22.65
#